data_AF-A0A8T4LX26-F1
#
_entry.id   AF-A0A8T4LX26-F1
#
_cell.length_a   1.000
_cell.length_b   1.000
_cell.length_c   1.000
_cell.angle_alpha   90.00
_cell.angle_beta   90.00
_cell.angle_gamma   90.00
#
_symmetry.space_group_name_H-M   'P 1'
#
loop_
_entity.id
_entity.type
_entity.pdbx_description
1 polymer ?
#
loop_
_entity_poly.entity_id
_entity_poly.type
_entity_poly.pdbx_seq_one_letter_code
_entity_poly.pdbx_strand_id
1 'polypeptide(L)'
;MLIYFYDIKIKGLQAYNTLKRRFYYQLKRSKLSTYPWRTKSVIIVEDSSEAAADEFFREFEGFIEVYKARTDAIEEVLTVEAPKKTGD
;
A
#
# COMPACT_ATOMS: atom_id res chain seq x y z
N MET A 1 14.89 -6.08 1.46
CA MET A 1 13.44 -5.90 1.22
C MET A 1 12.93 -4.74 2.06
N LEU A 2 11.94 -4.01 1.57
CA LEU A 2 11.36 -2.86 2.24
C LEU A 2 9.88 -3.06 2.51
N ILE A 3 9.45 -2.66 3.69
CA ILE A 3 8.04 -2.61 4.09
C ILE A 3 7.65 -1.15 4.27
N TYR A 4 6.62 -0.72 3.55
CA TYR A 4 5.99 0.56 3.72
C TYR A 4 4.67 0.39 4.48
N PHE A 5 4.57 1.01 5.64
CA PHE A 5 3.33 1.16 6.40
C PHE A 5 2.77 2.54 6.11
N TYR A 6 1.52 2.63 5.69
CA TYR A 6 0.93 3.92 5.35
C TYR A 6 -0.50 4.08 5.89
N ASP A 7 -0.84 5.32 6.24
CA ASP A 7 -2.19 5.70 6.67
C ASP A 7 -2.60 7.04 6.07
N ILE A 8 -3.82 7.12 5.54
CA ILE A 8 -4.35 8.31 4.87
C ILE A 8 -5.01 9.22 5.92
N LYS A 9 -4.37 10.34 6.23
CA LYS A 9 -4.77 11.28 7.28
C LYS A 9 -5.42 12.53 6.67
N ILE A 10 -6.70 12.44 6.30
CA ILE A 10 -7.47 13.62 5.87
C ILE A 10 -8.81 13.70 6.60
N LYS A 11 -9.20 14.93 6.98
CA LYS A 11 -10.47 15.19 7.65
C LYS A 11 -11.61 15.27 6.63
N GLY A 12 -12.77 14.73 7.02
CA GLY A 12 -13.99 14.76 6.20
C GLY A 12 -14.13 13.55 5.29
N LEU A 13 -15.30 12.91 5.34
CA LEU A 13 -15.59 11.64 4.66
C LEU A 13 -15.45 11.74 3.13
N GLN A 14 -15.93 12.84 2.54
CA GLN A 14 -15.87 13.05 1.09
C GLN A 14 -14.42 13.25 0.62
N ALA A 15 -13.66 14.11 1.30
CA ALA A 15 -12.25 14.37 0.99
C ALA A 15 -11.40 13.10 1.14
N TYR A 16 -11.64 12.33 2.21
CA TYR A 16 -11.05 11.02 2.42
C TYR A 16 -11.34 10.04 1.28
N ASN A 17 -12.61 9.88 0.90
CA ASN A 17 -12.98 8.94 -0.16
C ASN A 17 -12.41 9.36 -1.53
N THR A 18 -12.36 10.66 -1.83
CA THR A 18 -11.75 11.17 -3.07
C THR A 18 -10.26 10.90 -3.10
N LEU A 19 -9.54 11.23 -2.03
CA LEU A 19 -8.10 10.98 -1.93
C LEU A 19 -7.80 9.47 -1.98
N LYS A 20 -8.57 8.67 -1.26
CA LYS A 20 -8.46 7.20 -1.27
C LYS A 20 -8.61 6.63 -2.68
N ARG A 21 -9.61 7.08 -3.43
CA ARG A 21 -9.82 6.65 -4.83
C ARG A 21 -8.63 7.04 -5.71
N ARG A 22 -8.15 8.28 -5.58
CA ARG A 22 -6.97 8.76 -6.32
C ARG A 22 -5.73 7.93 -5.99
N PHE A 23 -5.46 7.70 -4.70
CA PHE A 23 -4.34 6.90 -4.22
C PHE A 23 -4.35 5.49 -4.84
N TYR A 24 -5.45 4.74 -4.67
CA TYR A 24 -5.51 3.38 -5.21
C TYR A 24 -5.52 3.34 -6.74
N TYR A 25 -6.07 4.35 -7.41
CA TYR A 25 -6.00 4.44 -8.87
C TYR A 25 -4.56 4.65 -9.36
N GLN A 26 -3.83 5.61 -8.79
CA GLN A 26 -2.43 5.85 -9.12
C GLN A 26 -1.56 4.64 -8.77
N LEU A 27 -1.81 4.04 -7.60
CA LEU A 27 -1.07 2.89 -7.15
C LEU A 27 -1.26 1.67 -8.06
N LYS A 28 -2.50 1.40 -8.51
CA LYS A 28 -2.81 0.36 -9.51
C LYS A 28 -2.12 0.59 -10.85
N ARG A 29 -1.86 1.85 -11.23
CA ARG A 29 -1.15 2.22 -12.46
C ARG A 29 0.36 2.25 -12.33
N SER A 30 0.87 2.24 -11.11
CA SER A 30 2.31 2.25 -10.83
C SER A 30 2.91 0.85 -10.92
N LYS A 31 4.24 0.79 -10.98
CA LYS A 31 5.00 -0.48 -10.83
C LYS A 31 4.78 -1.12 -9.45
N LEU A 32 4.29 -0.36 -8.46
CA LEU A 32 4.00 -0.90 -7.13
C LEU A 32 2.82 -1.88 -7.12
N SER A 33 1.97 -1.83 -8.15
CA SER A 33 0.82 -2.73 -8.29
C SER A 33 1.20 -4.21 -8.39
N THR A 34 2.42 -4.53 -8.82
CA THR A 34 2.92 -5.91 -8.96
C THR A 34 3.41 -6.51 -7.65
N TYR A 35 3.58 -5.70 -6.61
CA TYR A 35 4.11 -6.16 -5.34
C TYR A 35 3.03 -6.73 -4.43
N PRO A 36 3.37 -7.58 -3.44
CA PRO A 36 2.40 -8.15 -2.51
C PRO A 36 1.74 -7.07 -1.64
N TRP A 37 0.41 -7.01 -1.70
CA TRP A 37 -0.42 -6.18 -0.84
C TRP A 37 -0.92 -7.03 0.31
N ARG A 38 -0.26 -6.96 1.45
CA ARG A 38 -0.67 -7.77 2.61
C ARG A 38 -1.93 -7.21 3.27
N THR A 39 -2.09 -5.88 3.28
CA THR A 39 -3.26 -5.20 3.86
C THR A 39 -3.56 -3.89 3.12
N LYS A 40 -4.64 -3.19 3.52
CA LYS A 40 -5.02 -1.87 2.96
C LYS A 40 -3.99 -0.76 3.24
N SER A 41 -2.98 -1.02 4.06
CA SER A 41 -2.03 -0.07 4.64
C SER A 41 -0.57 -0.55 4.60
N VAL A 42 -0.28 -1.66 3.90
CA VAL A 42 1.07 -2.23 3.84
C VAL A 42 1.41 -2.63 2.40
N ILE A 43 2.57 -2.15 1.93
CA ILE A 43 3.18 -2.54 0.66
C ILE A 43 4.59 -3.04 0.94
N ILE A 44 4.95 -4.19 0.34
CA ILE A 44 6.28 -4.79 0.47
C ILE A 44 6.96 -4.71 -0.89
N VAL A 45 8.12 -4.07 -0.98
CA VAL A 45 8.87 -3.93 -2.24
C VAL A 45 10.29 -4.49 -2.13
N GLU A 46 10.84 -4.86 -3.27
CA GLU A 46 12.27 -5.12 -3.39
C GLU A 46 13.09 -3.85 -3.20
N ASP A 47 14.34 -3.99 -2.75
CA ASP A 47 15.25 -2.85 -2.55
C ASP A 47 15.48 -2.08 -3.86
N SER A 48 15.43 -2.77 -5.01
CA SER A 48 15.52 -2.20 -6.36
C SER A 48 14.44 -1.16 -6.67
N SER A 49 13.30 -1.21 -5.97
CA SER A 49 12.14 -0.35 -6.19
C SER A 49 11.96 0.73 -5.12
N GLU A 50 12.94 0.90 -4.23
CA GLU A 50 12.92 1.89 -3.16
C GLU A 50 12.66 3.31 -3.69
N ALA A 51 13.39 3.73 -4.72
CA ALA A 51 13.26 5.08 -5.28
C ALA A 51 11.85 5.33 -5.86
N ALA A 52 11.29 4.34 -6.55
CA ALA A 52 9.95 4.43 -7.13
C ALA A 52 8.86 4.45 -6.04
N ALA A 53 9.05 3.70 -4.95
CA ALA A 53 8.13 3.71 -3.81
C ALA A 53 8.21 5.05 -3.05
N ASP A 54 9.40 5.56 -2.79
CA ASP A 54 9.62 6.85 -2.13
C ASP A 54 9.00 8.00 -2.96
N GLU A 55 9.18 7.98 -4.29
CA GLU A 55 8.58 8.97 -5.19
C GLU A 55 7.05 8.90 -5.18
N PHE A 56 6.48 7.69 -5.27
CA PHE A 56 5.04 7.48 -5.21
C PHE A 56 4.43 8.08 -3.93
N PHE A 57 5.03 7.82 -2.76
CA PHE A 57 4.49 8.33 -1.50
C PHE A 57 4.69 9.85 -1.34
N ARG A 58 5.74 10.41 -1.93
CA ARG A 58 5.98 11.86 -1.93
C ARG A 58 4.86 12.64 -2.64
N GLU A 59 4.20 12.07 -3.65
CA GLU A 59 3.04 12.71 -4.30
C GLU A 59 1.85 12.97 -3.36
N PHE A 60 1.81 12.29 -2.20
CA PHE A 60 0.75 12.38 -1.21
C PHE A 60 1.20 13.06 0.09
N GLU A 61 2.37 13.71 0.08
CA GLU A 61 2.90 14.47 1.21
C GLU A 61 1.84 15.42 1.80
N GLY A 62 1.73 15.42 3.13
CA GLY A 62 0.71 16.20 3.86
C GLY A 62 -0.67 15.54 3.96
N PHE A 63 -0.93 14.46 3.22
CA PHE A 63 -2.20 13.70 3.30
C PHE A 63 -2.04 12.26 3.73
N ILE A 64 -0.82 11.73 3.69
CA ILE A 64 -0.48 10.38 4.08
C ILE A 64 0.66 10.40 5.09
N GLU A 65 0.57 9.51 6.08
CA GLU A 65 1.64 9.20 7.01
C GLU A 65 2.26 7.88 6.55
N VAL A 66 3.59 7.84 6.39
CA VAL A 66 4.30 6.68 5.81
C VAL A 66 5.55 6.39 6.61
N TYR A 67 5.71 5.12 6.99
CA TYR A 67 6.90 4.58 7.64
C TYR A 67 7.53 3.52 6.73
N LYS A 68 8.86 3.51 6.67
CA LYS A 68 9.65 2.54 5.90
C LYS A 68 10.52 1.73 6.84
N ALA A 69 10.45 0.40 6.74
CA ALA A 69 11.32 -0.53 7.43
C ALA A 69 12.09 -1.39 6.43
N ARG A 70 13.38 -1.66 6.71
CA ARG A 70 14.19 -2.62 5.95
C ARG A 70 14.26 -3.92 6.74
N THR A 71 14.02 -5.04 6.06
CA THR A 71 14.10 -6.37 6.65
C THR A 71 14.66 -7.38 5.66
N ASP A 72 15.24 -8.45 6.19
CA ASP A 72 15.72 -9.59 5.43
C ASP A 72 14.63 -10.67 5.29
N ALA A 73 13.68 -10.71 6.21
CA ALA A 73 12.61 -11.71 6.23
C ALA A 73 11.27 -11.15 6.72
N ILE A 74 10.17 -11.73 6.24
CA ILE A 74 8.81 -11.51 6.74
C ILE A 74 8.18 -12.87 6.95
N GLU A 75 7.63 -13.07 8.14
CA GLU A 75 6.88 -14.27 8.50
C GLU A 75 5.38 -13.98 8.49
N GLU A 76 4.60 -14.81 7.79
CA GLU A 76 3.15 -14.78 7.84
C GLU A 76 2.66 -15.69 8.96
N VAL A 77 2.07 -15.11 10.01
CA VAL A 77 1.63 -15.87 11.19
C VAL A 77 0.22 -16.47 11.01
N LEU A 78 -0.60 -15.89 10.12
CA LEU A 78 -1.98 -16.31 9.86
C LEU A 78 -2.34 -16.11 8.39
N THR A 79 -2.84 -17.16 7.73
CA THR A 79 -3.38 -17.09 6.38
C THR A 79 -4.91 -17.06 6.43
N VAL A 80 -5.51 -16.09 5.74
CA VAL A 80 -6.96 -16.05 5.53
C VAL A 80 -7.26 -16.74 4.20
N GLU A 81 -8.02 -17.83 4.21
CA GLU A 81 -8.43 -18.49 2.98
C GLU A 81 -9.25 -17.54 2.10
N ALA A 82 -9.00 -17.55 0.79
CA ALA A 82 -9.80 -16.78 -0.14
C ALA A 82 -11.26 -17.25 -0.08
N PRO A 83 -12.25 -16.35 -0.13
CA PRO A 83 -13.66 -16.75 -0.14
C PRO A 83 -13.91 -17.67 -1.34
N LYS A 84 -14.35 -18.90 -1.05
CA LYS A 84 -14.78 -19.85 -2.08
C LYS A 84 -15.89 -19.18 -2.87
N LYS A 85 -15.71 -18.98 -4.17
CA LYS A 85 -16.79 -18.56 -5.06
C LYS A 85 -17.89 -19.63 -4.98
N THR A 86 -18.97 -19.35 -4.26
CA THR A 86 -20.24 -20.04 -4.47
C THR A 86 -20.66 -19.70 -5.90
N GLY A 87 -20.64 -20.71 -6.77
CA GLY A 87 -21.24 -20.59 -8.09
C GLY A 87 -22.76 -20.56 -7.93
N ASP A 88 -23.37 -19.49 -8.44
CA ASP A 88 -24.78 -19.48 -8.85
C ASP A 88 -24.87 -19.83 -10.33
#